data_AF-M4SYE2-F1
#
_entry.id   AF-M4SYE2-F1
#
_cell.length_a   1.000
_cell.length_b   1.000
_cell.length_c   1.000
_cell.angle_alpha   90.00
_cell.angle_beta   90.00
_cell.angle_gamma   90.00
#
_symmetry.space_group_name_H-M   'P 1'
#
loop_
_entity.id
_entity.type
_entity.pdbx_description
1 polymer ?
#
loop_
_entity_poly.entity_id
_entity_poly.type
_entity_poly.pdbx_seq_one_letter_code
_entity_poly.pdbx_strand_id
1 'polypeptide(L)'
;MIIYLFLAWMMGFFAVHTEAAEDPAAAAINTPCEADIYLAALQATLKQRLASNANAAKDLTEQARTLKVAAVATADATKSCLLAAAAVVAAEKAKATQEQADQRGTTFKTALDQISRLRTELAAVATISQLKLAVKTNGHRQKDSEDKTHSIIQADAATPLGCSAEHKAAGGKISRLVPNPANLLSLRLADSSKKAQGTADNLLELTMNTGCNHGGAAYTTWSVAAASCQQGTITSLSPTITQSGLKETDRTEPIKSLQLYANPGTVGECNSAYSAATENDKPDEYAAKTICNALRTQPAAGKQLTLNGEALAAETLVAEAAGSCLPGYRGKKKLSDGERQTLTKFLKDEYGKDNDAFNAKFTTLKPGHKVKIYKGGEVQAVDIGDVNTDGEALNAISIILADRAAEIEATKQKKAAADSKTEEKCKPDAEESKCIEDKDCEHKDGKCKLKEGVKSEGKGTKGEQNTTGSNSIVIHKAPLWIAFWLL
;
A
#
# COMPACT_ATOMS: atom_id res chain seq x y z
N MET A 1 6.98 33.36 20.72
CA MET A 1 7.19 32.04 20.09
C MET A 1 6.83 30.87 21.04
N ILE A 2 5.72 30.96 21.80
CA ILE A 2 5.23 29.90 22.71
C ILE A 2 3.68 29.77 22.66
N ILE A 3 2.98 30.47 21.77
CA ILE A 3 1.49 30.49 21.76
C ILE A 3 0.88 29.74 20.56
N TYR A 4 1.65 29.43 19.51
CA TYR A 4 1.13 28.70 18.34
C TYR A 4 1.30 27.17 18.40
N LEU A 5 1.97 26.64 19.43
CA LEU A 5 2.14 25.19 19.62
C LEU A 5 0.98 24.50 20.35
N PHE A 6 -0.02 25.25 20.82
CA PHE A 6 -1.19 24.70 21.51
C PHE A 6 -2.47 24.63 20.66
N LEU A 7 -2.48 25.21 19.45
CA LEU A 7 -3.67 25.18 18.58
C LEU A 7 -3.70 23.98 17.61
N ALA A 8 -2.61 23.22 17.48
CA ALA A 8 -2.61 21.96 16.73
C ALA A 8 -3.11 20.75 17.56
N TRP A 9 -3.41 20.95 18.85
CA TRP A 9 -3.90 19.89 19.75
C TRP A 9 -5.37 20.05 20.16
N MET A 10 -6.06 21.10 19.69
CA MET A 10 -7.48 21.39 19.95
C MET A 10 -8.34 21.42 18.66
N MET A 11 -8.05 20.53 17.71
CA MET A 11 -9.06 20.03 16.76
C MET A 11 -9.35 18.55 17.04
N GLY A 12 -9.45 18.23 18.33
CA GLY A 12 -9.90 16.93 18.81
C GLY A 12 -11.42 16.80 18.68
N PHE A 13 -11.83 15.93 17.76
CA PHE A 13 -13.07 15.14 17.83
C PHE A 13 -14.37 15.92 18.09
N PHE A 14 -14.77 16.79 17.17
CA PHE A 14 -16.21 16.78 16.84
C PHE A 14 -16.44 15.52 16.01
N ALA A 15 -16.79 14.43 16.68
CA ALA A 15 -17.29 13.23 16.03
C ALA A 15 -18.57 13.64 15.28
N VAL A 16 -18.42 13.86 13.97
CA VAL A 16 -19.54 14.05 13.05
C VAL A 16 -20.28 12.72 13.00
N HIS A 17 -21.22 12.55 13.93
CA HIS A 17 -22.18 11.47 13.88
C HIS A 17 -23.10 11.79 12.71
N THR A 18 -22.91 11.09 11.61
CA THR A 18 -23.83 11.20 10.48
C THR A 18 -24.92 10.16 10.72
N GLU A 19 -26.18 10.60 10.84
CA GLU A 19 -27.31 9.66 10.76
C GLU A 19 -27.17 8.88 9.46
N ALA A 20 -27.10 7.56 9.58
CA ALA A 20 -26.89 6.68 8.45
C ALA A 20 -28.00 5.63 8.45
N ALA A 21 -28.66 5.45 7.32
CA ALA A 21 -29.54 4.30 7.14
C ALA A 21 -28.67 3.03 7.06
N GLU A 22 -29.03 2.01 7.84
CA GLU A 22 -28.46 0.66 7.70
C GLU A 22 -28.60 0.18 6.26
N ASP A 23 -27.64 -0.61 5.79
CA ASP A 23 -27.77 -1.28 4.50
C ASP A 23 -29.03 -2.16 4.49
N PRO A 24 -30.02 -1.90 3.60
CA PRO A 24 -31.23 -2.71 3.51
C PRO A 24 -30.93 -4.21 3.29
N ALA A 25 -29.86 -4.55 2.55
CA ALA A 25 -29.46 -5.93 2.33
C ALA A 25 -28.94 -6.57 3.63
N ALA A 26 -28.21 -5.82 4.47
CA ALA A 26 -27.76 -6.29 5.78
C ALA A 26 -28.93 -6.50 6.75
N ALA A 27 -29.87 -5.55 6.77
CA ALA A 27 -31.06 -5.60 7.60
C ALA A 27 -31.98 -6.79 7.24
N ALA A 28 -32.00 -7.19 5.97
CA ALA A 28 -32.79 -8.31 5.45
C ALA A 28 -32.18 -9.70 5.69
N ILE A 29 -30.97 -9.80 6.26
CA ILE A 29 -30.34 -11.09 6.56
C ILE A 29 -31.12 -11.81 7.65
N ASN A 30 -31.62 -13.00 7.32
CA ASN A 30 -32.30 -13.88 8.25
C ASN A 30 -31.67 -15.27 8.32
N THR A 31 -30.86 -15.67 7.34
CA THR A 31 -30.23 -17.01 7.30
C THR A 31 -28.70 -16.95 7.33
N PRO A 32 -28.03 -18.05 7.74
CA PRO A 32 -26.57 -18.15 7.65
C PRO A 32 -26.01 -17.96 6.25
N CYS A 33 -26.72 -18.39 5.22
CA CYS A 33 -26.27 -18.22 3.84
C CYS A 33 -26.43 -16.79 3.32
N GLU A 34 -27.47 -16.06 3.74
CA GLU A 34 -27.57 -14.63 3.45
C GLU A 34 -26.45 -13.84 4.16
N ALA A 35 -26.10 -14.22 5.38
CA ALA A 35 -24.95 -13.66 6.07
C ALA A 35 -23.64 -13.94 5.32
N ASP A 36 -23.43 -15.15 4.78
CA ASP A 36 -22.25 -15.46 3.96
C ASP A 36 -22.20 -14.64 2.66
N ILE A 37 -23.34 -14.45 1.99
CA ILE A 37 -23.46 -13.56 0.82
C ILE A 37 -23.00 -12.15 1.17
N TYR A 38 -23.47 -11.62 2.30
CA TYR A 38 -23.10 -10.27 2.73
C TYR A 38 -21.61 -10.17 3.07
N LEU A 39 -21.08 -11.14 3.81
CA LEU A 39 -19.66 -11.19 4.15
C LEU A 39 -18.77 -11.33 2.92
N ALA A 40 -19.22 -12.03 1.87
CA ALA A 40 -18.51 -12.08 0.59
C ALA A 40 -18.43 -10.69 -0.07
N ALA A 41 -19.52 -9.92 -0.06
CA ALA A 41 -19.52 -8.55 -0.57
C ALA A 41 -18.62 -7.63 0.25
N LEU A 42 -18.69 -7.70 1.58
CA LEU A 42 -17.79 -6.96 2.48
C LEU A 42 -16.32 -7.32 2.23
N GLN A 43 -16.01 -8.61 2.07
CA GLN A 43 -14.67 -9.08 1.73
C GLN A 43 -14.17 -8.48 0.41
N ALA A 44 -15.02 -8.42 -0.62
CA ALA A 44 -14.67 -7.81 -1.90
C ALA A 44 -14.39 -6.30 -1.75
N THR A 45 -15.24 -5.56 -1.03
CA THR A 45 -15.04 -4.14 -0.74
C THR A 45 -13.71 -3.89 -0.01
N LEU A 46 -13.40 -4.67 1.03
CA LEU A 46 -12.15 -4.50 1.78
C LEU A 46 -10.92 -4.91 0.96
N LYS A 47 -11.01 -5.94 0.10
CA LYS A 47 -9.93 -6.28 -0.84
C LYS A 47 -9.66 -5.15 -1.83
N GLN A 48 -10.69 -4.50 -2.35
CA GLN A 48 -10.54 -3.34 -3.23
C GLN A 48 -9.87 -2.17 -2.49
N ARG A 49 -10.27 -1.89 -1.24
CA ARG A 49 -9.63 -0.85 -0.41
C ARG A 49 -8.17 -1.18 -0.11
N LEU A 50 -7.85 -2.43 0.20
CA LEU A 50 -6.47 -2.88 0.42
C LEU A 50 -5.61 -2.70 -0.83
N ALA A 51 -6.14 -3.05 -2.01
CA ALA A 51 -5.44 -2.85 -3.28
C ALA A 51 -5.21 -1.36 -3.58
N SER A 52 -6.22 -0.52 -3.36
CA SER A 52 -6.10 0.95 -3.49
C SER A 52 -5.04 1.50 -2.53
N ASN A 53 -5.04 1.04 -1.28
CA ASN A 53 -4.09 1.44 -0.26
C ASN A 53 -2.65 1.03 -0.60
N ALA A 54 -2.44 -0.16 -1.17
CA ALA A 54 -1.12 -0.62 -1.63
C ALA A 54 -0.56 0.25 -2.77
N ASN A 55 -1.43 0.89 -3.55
CA ASN A 55 -1.02 1.79 -4.63
C ASN A 55 -0.79 3.24 -4.18
N ALA A 56 -1.00 3.57 -2.90
CA ALA A 56 -0.98 4.96 -2.43
C ALA A 56 0.36 5.67 -2.61
N ALA A 57 1.49 4.98 -2.41
CA ALA A 57 2.81 5.59 -2.56
C ALA A 57 3.33 5.59 -4.01
N LYS A 58 2.61 4.95 -4.94
CA LYS A 58 3.10 4.67 -6.30
C LYS A 58 3.40 5.96 -7.06
N ASP A 59 2.44 6.88 -7.11
CA ASP A 59 2.56 8.12 -7.90
C ASP A 59 3.69 9.03 -7.39
N LEU A 60 3.91 9.07 -6.06
CA LEU A 60 5.00 9.83 -5.45
C LEU A 60 6.36 9.17 -5.72
N THR A 61 6.42 7.84 -5.68
CA THR A 61 7.65 7.08 -6.01
C THR A 61 8.04 7.29 -7.46
N GLU A 62 7.07 7.22 -8.39
CA GLU A 62 7.27 7.51 -9.81
C GLU A 62 7.71 8.95 -10.03
N GLN A 63 7.05 9.92 -9.39
CA GLN A 63 7.43 11.33 -9.49
C GLN A 63 8.86 11.57 -8.95
N ALA A 64 9.22 11.00 -7.81
CA ALA A 64 10.55 11.10 -7.22
C ALA A 64 11.63 10.57 -8.16
N ARG A 65 11.37 9.40 -8.76
CA ARG A 65 12.28 8.75 -9.71
C ARG A 65 12.52 9.63 -10.94
N THR A 66 11.44 10.10 -11.57
CA THR A 66 11.52 10.95 -12.77
C THR A 66 12.27 12.24 -12.48
N LEU A 67 11.97 12.91 -11.36
CA LEU A 67 12.70 14.12 -10.92
C LEU A 67 14.18 13.84 -10.67
N LYS A 68 14.53 12.69 -10.06
CA LYS A 68 15.92 12.31 -9.78
C LYS A 68 16.72 12.07 -11.07
N VAL A 69 16.15 11.34 -12.04
CA VAL A 69 16.78 11.12 -13.34
C VAL A 69 16.94 12.46 -14.08
N ALA A 70 15.91 13.31 -14.08
CA ALA A 70 15.94 14.61 -14.72
C ALA A 70 17.00 15.54 -14.10
N ALA A 71 17.14 15.53 -12.77
CA ALA A 71 18.17 16.26 -12.06
C ALA A 71 19.57 15.88 -12.55
N VAL A 72 19.84 14.59 -12.68
CA VAL A 72 21.14 14.08 -13.14
C VAL A 72 21.35 14.33 -14.64
N ALA A 73 20.30 14.28 -15.46
CA ALA A 73 20.38 14.61 -16.90
C ALA A 73 20.62 16.12 -17.15
N THR A 74 20.25 16.98 -16.20
CA THR A 74 20.34 18.44 -16.37
C THR A 74 21.77 18.94 -16.20
N ALA A 75 22.34 19.55 -17.25
CA ALA A 75 23.70 20.11 -17.23
C ALA A 75 23.84 21.36 -16.36
N ASP A 76 22.77 22.18 -16.25
CA ASP A 76 22.75 23.35 -15.40
C ASP A 76 22.75 22.94 -13.91
N ALA A 77 23.79 23.33 -13.18
CA ALA A 77 23.99 22.92 -11.79
C ALA A 77 22.88 23.42 -10.85
N THR A 78 22.34 24.61 -11.10
CA THR A 78 21.25 25.18 -10.28
C THR A 78 19.97 24.39 -10.52
N LYS A 79 19.58 24.18 -11.78
CA LYS A 79 18.38 23.40 -12.12
C LYS A 79 18.49 21.94 -11.70
N SER A 80 19.69 21.35 -11.83
CA SER A 80 19.98 20.01 -11.33
C SER A 80 19.75 19.93 -9.81
N CYS A 81 20.26 20.89 -9.05
CA CYS A 81 20.06 20.99 -7.60
C CYS A 81 18.58 21.15 -7.22
N LEU A 82 17.83 22.00 -7.93
CA LEU A 82 16.40 22.19 -7.71
C LEU A 82 15.58 20.91 -7.97
N LEU A 83 15.80 20.25 -9.10
CA LEU A 83 15.13 18.98 -9.40
C LEU A 83 15.49 17.89 -8.38
N ALA A 84 16.75 17.82 -7.95
CA ALA A 84 17.19 16.88 -6.92
C ALA A 84 16.51 17.16 -5.57
N ALA A 85 16.37 18.43 -5.19
CA ALA A 85 15.66 18.82 -3.97
C ALA A 85 14.19 18.41 -4.01
N ALA A 86 13.49 18.64 -5.13
CA ALA A 86 12.12 18.18 -5.32
C ALA A 86 12.01 16.64 -5.30
N ALA A 87 12.97 15.93 -5.91
CA ALA A 87 13.02 14.47 -5.91
C ALA A 87 13.16 13.87 -4.51
N VAL A 88 14.03 14.44 -3.67
CA VAL A 88 14.22 14.00 -2.28
C VAL A 88 12.92 14.12 -1.49
N VAL A 89 12.21 15.24 -1.62
CA VAL A 89 10.94 15.44 -0.91
C VAL A 89 9.85 14.52 -1.43
N ALA A 90 9.80 14.28 -2.74
CA ALA A 90 8.86 13.30 -3.31
C ALA A 90 9.12 11.90 -2.74
N ALA A 91 10.39 11.50 -2.62
CA ALA A 91 10.77 10.21 -2.04
C ALA A 91 10.44 10.11 -0.55
N GLU A 92 10.71 11.16 0.23
CA GLU A 92 10.40 11.17 1.66
C GLU A 92 8.89 11.10 1.91
N LYS A 93 8.09 11.84 1.12
CA LYS A 93 6.63 11.72 1.18
C LYS A 93 6.15 10.34 0.72
N ALA A 94 6.76 9.76 -0.32
CA ALA A 94 6.43 8.39 -0.75
C ALA A 94 6.66 7.39 0.39
N LYS A 95 7.79 7.51 1.11
CA LYS A 95 8.10 6.66 2.26
C LYS A 95 7.10 6.84 3.40
N ALA A 96 6.80 8.07 3.80
CA ALA A 96 5.78 8.34 4.82
C ALA A 96 4.40 7.81 4.43
N THR A 97 4.01 7.96 3.15
CA THR A 97 2.77 7.38 2.61
C THR A 97 2.80 5.85 2.63
N GLN A 98 3.94 5.22 2.33
CA GLN A 98 4.11 3.78 2.40
C GLN A 98 3.99 3.25 3.83
N GLU A 99 4.62 3.91 4.80
CA GLU A 99 4.50 3.53 6.22
C GLU A 99 3.05 3.60 6.70
N GLN A 100 2.31 4.65 6.31
CA GLN A 100 0.87 4.75 6.56
C GLN A 100 0.08 3.66 5.85
N ALA A 101 0.43 3.35 4.59
CA ALA A 101 -0.20 2.29 3.83
C ALA A 101 0.03 0.92 4.48
N ASP A 102 1.21 0.64 5.02
CA ASP A 102 1.51 -0.63 5.70
C ASP A 102 0.72 -0.78 7.00
N GLN A 103 0.62 0.29 7.79
CA GLN A 103 -0.21 0.32 9.01
C GLN A 103 -1.69 0.08 8.68
N ARG A 104 -2.25 0.81 7.71
CA ARG A 104 -3.65 0.65 7.27
C ARG A 104 -3.89 -0.71 6.61
N GLY A 105 -2.89 -1.20 5.88
CA GLY A 105 -2.90 -2.51 5.22
C GLY A 105 -3.05 -3.64 6.23
N THR A 106 -2.41 -3.52 7.39
CA THR A 106 -2.58 -4.45 8.51
C THR A 106 -4.03 -4.45 9.00
N THR A 107 -4.64 -3.28 9.21
CA THR A 107 -6.06 -3.18 9.60
C THR A 107 -6.99 -3.90 8.61
N PHE A 108 -6.79 -3.70 7.30
CA PHE A 108 -7.59 -4.39 6.29
C PHE A 108 -7.37 -5.91 6.29
N LYS A 109 -6.11 -6.37 6.38
CA LYS A 109 -5.78 -7.80 6.40
C LYS A 109 -6.40 -8.50 7.60
N THR A 110 -6.28 -7.92 8.80
CA THR A 110 -6.88 -8.47 10.01
C THR A 110 -8.40 -8.64 9.86
N ALA A 111 -9.10 -7.64 9.33
CA ALA A 111 -10.53 -7.76 9.09
C ALA A 111 -10.89 -8.82 8.04
N LEU A 112 -10.09 -8.92 6.96
CA LEU A 112 -10.28 -9.96 5.93
C LEU A 112 -10.10 -11.38 6.49
N ASP A 113 -9.14 -11.58 7.40
CA ASP A 113 -8.93 -12.87 8.08
C ASP A 113 -10.12 -13.21 8.97
N GLN A 114 -10.64 -12.25 9.74
CA GLN A 114 -11.83 -12.46 10.58
C GLN A 114 -13.07 -12.74 9.72
N ILE A 115 -13.27 -12.02 8.61
CA ILE A 115 -14.36 -12.33 7.68
C ILE A 115 -14.24 -13.75 7.16
N SER A 116 -13.04 -14.21 6.77
CA SER A 116 -12.85 -15.59 6.29
C SER A 116 -13.23 -16.64 7.34
N ARG A 117 -12.93 -16.39 8.63
CA ARG A 117 -13.32 -17.26 9.74
C ARG A 117 -14.82 -17.29 9.94
N LEU A 118 -15.47 -16.12 9.98
CA LEU A 118 -16.92 -16.01 10.11
C LEU A 118 -17.67 -16.71 8.98
N ARG A 119 -17.19 -16.55 7.74
CA ARG A 119 -17.74 -17.27 6.57
C ARG A 119 -17.63 -18.79 6.70
N THR A 120 -16.51 -19.28 7.24
CA THR A 120 -16.31 -20.72 7.51
C THR A 120 -17.29 -21.22 8.56
N GLU A 121 -17.51 -20.45 9.63
CA GLU A 121 -18.49 -20.80 10.66
C GLU A 121 -19.93 -20.80 10.12
N LEU A 122 -20.31 -19.79 9.34
CA LEU A 122 -21.62 -19.72 8.69
C LEU A 122 -21.84 -20.91 7.75
N ALA A 123 -20.84 -21.29 6.96
CA ALA A 123 -20.92 -22.45 6.08
C ALA A 123 -21.08 -23.76 6.88
N ALA A 124 -20.41 -23.90 8.02
CA ALA A 124 -20.57 -25.07 8.89
C ALA A 124 -21.97 -25.13 9.51
N VAL A 125 -22.48 -23.99 10.01
CA VAL A 125 -23.83 -23.91 10.57
C VAL A 125 -24.91 -24.16 9.51
N ALA A 126 -24.75 -23.61 8.30
CA ALA A 126 -25.62 -23.87 7.17
C ALA A 126 -25.62 -25.35 6.76
N THR A 127 -24.44 -25.97 6.73
CA THR A 127 -24.31 -27.41 6.42
C THR A 127 -25.07 -28.26 7.42
N ILE A 128 -24.95 -27.94 8.71
CA ILE A 128 -25.64 -28.65 9.78
C ILE A 128 -27.15 -28.42 9.71
N SER A 129 -27.61 -27.20 9.39
CA SER A 129 -29.05 -26.90 9.26
C SER A 129 -29.73 -27.56 8.06
N GLN A 130 -28.99 -27.73 6.97
CA GLN A 130 -29.48 -28.37 5.75
C GLN A 130 -29.41 -29.90 5.77
N LEU A 131 -28.57 -30.49 6.65
CA LEU A 131 -28.31 -31.93 6.70
C LEU A 131 -29.61 -32.74 6.84
N LYS A 132 -29.89 -33.58 5.84
CA LYS A 132 -30.94 -34.60 5.91
C LYS A 132 -30.34 -35.96 6.16
N LEU A 133 -30.99 -36.75 7.00
CA LEU A 133 -30.61 -38.13 7.27
C LEU A 133 -31.58 -39.09 6.57
N ALA A 134 -31.07 -40.26 6.19
CA ALA A 134 -31.85 -41.32 5.57
C ALA A 134 -31.42 -42.68 6.13
N VAL A 135 -32.37 -43.62 6.16
CA VAL A 135 -32.05 -45.04 6.41
C VAL A 135 -31.38 -45.61 5.17
N LYS A 136 -30.25 -46.29 5.34
CA LYS A 136 -29.50 -46.88 4.22
C LYS A 136 -30.28 -48.06 3.61
N THR A 137 -30.47 -48.04 2.29
CA THR A 137 -30.99 -49.19 1.52
C THR A 137 -30.09 -50.41 1.76
N ASN A 138 -30.67 -51.53 2.20
CA ASN A 138 -29.95 -52.74 2.62
C ASN A 138 -29.02 -52.56 3.85
N GLY A 139 -29.31 -51.55 4.69
CA GLY A 139 -28.53 -51.22 5.89
C GLY A 139 -28.98 -51.93 7.17
N HIS A 140 -29.68 -53.05 7.06
CA HIS A 140 -30.32 -53.73 8.19
C HIS A 140 -29.66 -55.08 8.49
N ARG A 141 -29.46 -55.40 9.77
CA ARG A 141 -28.98 -56.73 10.19
C ARG A 141 -29.40 -57.07 11.62
N GLN A 142 -29.37 -58.36 11.98
CA GLN A 142 -29.38 -58.78 13.38
C GLN A 142 -28.05 -58.39 14.05
N LYS A 143 -28.09 -57.95 15.31
CA LYS A 143 -26.90 -57.70 16.13
C LYS A 143 -26.65 -58.93 17.00
N ASP A 144 -25.42 -59.41 17.07
CA ASP A 144 -24.89 -60.62 17.75
C ASP A 144 -25.49 -61.01 19.15
N SER A 145 -26.78 -61.33 19.17
CA SER A 145 -27.60 -62.11 20.12
C SER A 145 -29.04 -62.17 19.55
N GLU A 146 -29.88 -63.08 20.02
CA GLU A 146 -31.18 -63.41 19.39
C GLU A 146 -32.26 -62.31 19.48
N ASP A 147 -31.98 -61.17 20.12
CA ASP A 147 -32.98 -60.21 20.57
C ASP A 147 -32.86 -58.80 19.95
N LYS A 148 -31.92 -58.56 19.02
CA LYS A 148 -31.61 -57.19 18.54
C LYS A 148 -31.45 -57.08 17.02
N THR A 149 -31.98 -55.99 16.45
CA THR A 149 -31.76 -55.57 15.06
C THR A 149 -31.05 -54.21 15.00
N HIS A 150 -30.24 -54.01 13.96
CA HIS A 150 -29.54 -52.76 13.63
C HIS A 150 -30.01 -52.21 12.30
N SER A 151 -30.17 -50.89 12.23
CA SER A 151 -30.41 -50.13 10.99
C SER A 151 -29.36 -49.03 10.88
N ILE A 152 -28.73 -48.90 9.71
CA ILE A 152 -27.75 -47.84 9.45
C ILE A 152 -28.47 -46.56 9.02
N ILE A 153 -28.20 -45.46 9.71
CA ILE A 153 -28.59 -44.10 9.32
C ILE A 153 -27.38 -43.42 8.69
N GLN A 154 -27.59 -42.73 7.58
CA GLN A 154 -26.55 -42.00 6.84
C GLN A 154 -27.06 -40.63 6.39
N ALA A 155 -26.16 -39.73 6.00
CA ALA A 155 -26.54 -38.50 5.32
C ALA A 155 -27.20 -38.81 3.97
N ASP A 156 -28.25 -38.07 3.64
CA ASP A 156 -28.87 -38.13 2.32
C ASP A 156 -27.98 -37.43 1.29
N ALA A 157 -27.45 -38.20 0.35
CA ALA A 157 -26.53 -37.74 -0.69
C ALA A 157 -27.16 -36.72 -1.65
N ALA A 158 -28.49 -36.61 -1.71
CA ALA A 158 -29.18 -35.61 -2.53
C ALA A 158 -29.28 -34.23 -1.87
N THR A 159 -28.84 -34.10 -0.61
CA THR A 159 -28.93 -32.84 0.14
C THR A 159 -27.83 -31.87 -0.31
N PRO A 160 -28.17 -30.70 -0.90
CA PRO A 160 -27.18 -29.66 -1.10
C PRO A 160 -26.70 -29.15 0.27
N LEU A 161 -25.38 -29.14 0.47
CA LEU A 161 -24.77 -28.71 1.73
C LEU A 161 -24.01 -27.39 1.56
N GLY A 162 -24.10 -26.56 2.59
CA GLY A 162 -23.49 -25.24 2.65
C GLY A 162 -24.26 -24.19 1.83
N CYS A 163 -23.62 -23.08 1.53
CA CYS A 163 -24.28 -21.92 0.92
C CYS A 163 -24.05 -21.77 -0.59
N SER A 164 -23.34 -22.71 -1.22
CA SER A 164 -22.89 -22.56 -2.61
C SER A 164 -24.04 -22.51 -3.63
N ALA A 165 -25.08 -23.31 -3.43
CA ALA A 165 -26.25 -23.35 -4.31
C ALA A 165 -27.06 -22.05 -4.19
N GLU A 166 -27.28 -21.59 -2.96
CA GLU A 166 -27.96 -20.34 -2.64
C GLU A 166 -27.20 -19.13 -3.20
N HIS A 167 -25.87 -19.08 -3.06
CA HIS A 167 -25.05 -18.02 -3.66
C HIS A 167 -25.26 -17.94 -5.17
N LYS A 168 -25.27 -19.08 -5.86
CA LYS A 168 -25.46 -19.16 -7.31
C LYS A 168 -26.85 -18.70 -7.72
N ALA A 169 -27.88 -19.12 -6.99
CA ALA A 169 -29.27 -18.75 -7.27
C ALA A 169 -29.54 -17.26 -6.99
N ALA A 170 -28.98 -16.73 -5.90
CA ALA A 170 -29.19 -15.36 -5.47
C ALA A 170 -28.37 -14.33 -6.27
N GLY A 171 -27.31 -14.76 -6.96
CA GLY A 171 -26.44 -13.88 -7.75
C GLY A 171 -25.77 -12.80 -6.89
N GLY A 172 -25.50 -13.09 -5.62
CA GLY A 172 -24.90 -12.15 -4.66
C GLY A 172 -25.88 -11.13 -4.05
N LYS A 173 -27.20 -11.32 -4.20
CA LYS A 173 -28.24 -10.46 -3.61
C LYS A 173 -28.89 -11.10 -2.39
N ILE A 174 -29.43 -10.30 -1.49
CA ILE A 174 -30.22 -10.75 -0.32
C ILE A 174 -31.59 -10.14 -0.45
N SER A 175 -32.66 -10.94 -0.50
CA SER A 175 -34.03 -10.42 -0.72
C SER A 175 -34.15 -9.47 -1.92
N ARG A 176 -33.43 -9.75 -3.02
CA ARG A 176 -33.29 -8.91 -4.24
C ARG A 176 -32.53 -7.58 -4.05
N LEU A 177 -32.00 -7.31 -2.86
CA LEU A 177 -31.20 -6.14 -2.52
C LEU A 177 -29.71 -6.44 -2.77
N VAL A 178 -28.98 -5.44 -3.26
CA VAL A 178 -27.53 -5.54 -3.48
C VAL A 178 -26.82 -5.06 -2.21
N PRO A 179 -25.92 -5.87 -1.62
CA PRO A 179 -25.12 -5.44 -0.49
C PRO A 179 -24.31 -4.17 -0.80
N ASN A 180 -24.39 -3.20 0.10
CA ASN A 180 -23.58 -2.00 0.19
C ASN A 180 -22.85 -1.93 1.56
N PRO A 181 -21.68 -2.58 1.68
CA PRO A 181 -20.94 -2.64 2.92
C PRO A 181 -20.50 -1.29 3.50
N ALA A 182 -20.56 -0.19 2.74
CA ALA A 182 -20.26 1.15 3.25
C ALA A 182 -21.31 1.66 4.27
N ASN A 183 -22.53 1.13 4.22
CA ASN A 183 -23.64 1.51 5.10
C ASN A 183 -23.91 0.46 6.20
N LEU A 184 -23.03 -0.52 6.37
CA LEU A 184 -23.17 -1.56 7.39
C LEU A 184 -23.05 -0.96 8.79
N LEU A 185 -24.10 -1.05 9.62
CA LEU A 185 -24.05 -0.62 11.03
C LEU A 185 -24.07 -1.81 11.99
N SER A 186 -24.67 -2.94 11.58
CA SER A 186 -24.75 -4.15 12.40
C SER A 186 -24.32 -5.40 11.64
N LEU A 187 -23.42 -6.18 12.24
CA LEU A 187 -22.92 -7.42 11.69
C LEU A 187 -23.83 -8.59 12.10
N ARG A 188 -24.41 -9.27 11.11
CA ARG A 188 -25.22 -10.48 11.31
C ARG A 188 -24.34 -11.72 11.18
N LEU A 189 -24.24 -12.50 12.26
CA LEU A 189 -23.35 -13.67 12.39
C LEU A 189 -24.12 -14.90 12.87
N ALA A 190 -23.51 -16.08 12.73
CA ALA A 190 -24.00 -17.28 13.38
C ALA A 190 -24.09 -17.09 14.91
N ASP A 191 -25.21 -17.47 15.51
CA ASP A 191 -25.34 -17.60 16.94
C ASP A 191 -24.86 -18.99 17.38
N SER A 192 -23.63 -19.04 17.86
CA SER A 192 -23.01 -20.30 18.29
C SER A 192 -23.75 -21.00 19.43
N SER A 193 -24.54 -20.28 20.23
CA SER A 193 -25.39 -20.86 21.27
C SER A 193 -26.64 -21.57 20.72
N LYS A 194 -27.00 -21.28 19.45
CA LYS A 194 -28.19 -21.80 18.78
C LYS A 194 -27.86 -22.76 17.64
N LYS A 195 -26.61 -23.25 17.55
CA LYS A 195 -26.18 -24.19 16.50
C LYS A 195 -27.08 -25.41 16.36
N ALA A 196 -27.63 -25.92 17.47
CA ALA A 196 -28.56 -27.05 17.51
C ALA A 196 -30.04 -26.65 17.27
N GLN A 197 -30.38 -25.37 17.33
CA GLN A 197 -31.76 -24.87 17.13
C GLN A 197 -32.06 -24.60 15.65
N GLY A 198 -31.02 -24.43 14.82
CA GLY A 198 -31.16 -24.27 13.38
C GLY A 198 -31.23 -25.58 12.60
N THR A 199 -31.03 -26.74 13.25
CA THR A 199 -31.14 -28.05 12.59
C THR A 199 -32.59 -28.48 12.48
N ALA A 200 -32.98 -28.96 11.31
CA ALA A 200 -34.25 -29.69 11.18
C ALA A 200 -34.23 -30.91 12.12
N ASP A 201 -35.31 -31.09 12.87
CA ASP A 201 -35.51 -32.31 13.65
C ASP A 201 -35.61 -33.50 12.70
N ASN A 202 -34.74 -34.47 12.90
CA ASN A 202 -34.80 -35.74 12.18
C ASN A 202 -35.64 -36.71 13.01
N LEU A 203 -36.81 -37.08 12.49
CA LEU A 203 -37.72 -38.01 13.12
C LEU A 203 -37.48 -39.41 12.58
N LEU A 204 -37.28 -40.37 13.48
CA LEU A 204 -37.40 -41.78 13.16
C LEU A 204 -38.87 -42.18 13.23
N GLU A 205 -39.48 -42.36 12.07
CA GLU A 205 -40.83 -42.88 11.96
C GLU A 205 -40.77 -44.41 11.87
N LEU A 206 -41.53 -45.07 12.74
CA LEU A 206 -41.76 -46.52 12.67
C LEU A 206 -43.24 -46.73 12.36
N THR A 207 -43.53 -47.30 11.18
CA THR A 207 -44.90 -47.69 10.83
C THR A 207 -45.30 -48.94 11.61
N MET A 208 -46.39 -48.86 12.38
CA MET A 208 -46.95 -49.96 13.17
C MET A 208 -48.05 -50.70 12.39
N ASN A 209 -48.29 -51.98 12.69
CA ASN A 209 -49.16 -52.87 11.89
C ASN A 209 -50.63 -52.43 11.82
N THR A 210 -51.24 -52.04 12.95
CA THR A 210 -52.68 -51.70 13.04
C THR A 210 -52.95 -50.26 13.50
N GLY A 211 -51.92 -49.41 13.49
CA GLY A 211 -52.02 -48.00 13.86
C GLY A 211 -51.81 -47.71 15.35
N CYS A 212 -51.89 -46.41 15.70
CA CYS A 212 -51.72 -45.91 17.08
C CYS A 212 -52.93 -45.08 17.50
N ASN A 213 -53.30 -45.13 18.77
CA ASN A 213 -54.36 -44.30 19.32
C ASN A 213 -53.81 -42.93 19.72
N HIS A 214 -54.23 -41.87 19.03
CA HIS A 214 -53.73 -40.51 19.23
C HIS A 214 -54.56 -39.77 20.30
N GLY A 215 -54.15 -39.85 21.57
CA GLY A 215 -54.79 -39.15 22.69
C GLY A 215 -54.34 -37.69 22.90
N GLY A 216 -53.64 -37.09 21.94
CA GLY A 216 -53.10 -35.72 22.01
C GLY A 216 -51.78 -35.56 21.27
N ALA A 217 -51.55 -34.38 20.70
CA ALA A 217 -50.43 -34.07 19.78
C ALA A 217 -49.09 -33.71 20.47
N ALA A 218 -48.91 -34.01 21.76
CA ALA A 218 -47.73 -33.62 22.52
C ALA A 218 -46.62 -34.68 22.48
N TYR A 219 -45.36 -34.25 22.36
CA TYR A 219 -44.20 -35.12 22.51
C TYR A 219 -44.15 -35.74 23.91
N THR A 220 -43.81 -37.03 23.99
CA THR A 220 -43.69 -37.80 25.23
C THR A 220 -42.53 -38.79 25.13
N THR A 221 -42.22 -39.49 26.21
CA THR A 221 -41.19 -40.55 26.20
C THR A 221 -41.53 -41.66 25.22
N TRP A 222 -40.51 -42.32 24.65
CA TRP A 222 -40.71 -43.45 23.74
C TRP A 222 -41.66 -44.51 24.30
N SER A 223 -41.51 -44.88 25.58
CA SER A 223 -42.36 -45.89 26.22
C SER A 223 -43.84 -45.50 26.23
N VAL A 224 -44.16 -44.22 26.47
CA VAL A 224 -45.54 -43.73 26.51
C VAL A 224 -46.10 -43.62 25.09
N ALA A 225 -45.31 -43.12 24.13
CA ALA A 225 -45.71 -43.03 22.73
C ALA A 225 -45.92 -44.41 22.10
N ALA A 226 -45.04 -45.38 22.38
CA ALA A 226 -45.15 -46.74 21.86
C ALA A 226 -46.28 -47.54 22.52
N ALA A 227 -46.60 -47.28 23.80
CA ALA A 227 -47.69 -47.94 24.51
C ALA A 227 -49.08 -47.61 23.94
N SER A 228 -49.23 -46.47 23.25
CA SER A 228 -50.48 -46.12 22.56
C SER A 228 -50.60 -46.75 21.17
N CYS A 229 -49.58 -47.48 20.71
CA CYS A 229 -49.58 -48.19 19.44
C CYS A 229 -49.87 -49.68 19.63
N GLN A 230 -50.61 -50.29 18.71
CA GLN A 230 -50.70 -51.74 18.66
C GLN A 230 -49.40 -52.33 18.09
N GLN A 231 -48.68 -53.08 18.92
CA GLN A 231 -47.39 -53.68 18.55
C GLN A 231 -47.61 -54.81 17.53
N GLY A 232 -47.04 -54.68 16.34
CA GLY A 232 -46.89 -55.77 15.37
C GLY A 232 -45.62 -56.58 15.59
N THR A 233 -45.28 -57.46 14.65
CA THR A 233 -43.95 -58.11 14.62
C THR A 233 -42.86 -57.10 14.22
N ILE A 234 -41.60 -57.33 14.61
CA ILE A 234 -40.46 -56.47 14.21
C ILE A 234 -40.36 -56.33 12.68
N THR A 235 -40.73 -57.37 11.93
CA THR A 235 -40.78 -57.36 10.45
C THR A 235 -41.80 -56.38 9.87
N SER A 236 -42.72 -55.87 10.68
CA SER A 236 -43.74 -54.89 10.30
C SER A 236 -43.30 -53.44 10.53
N LEU A 237 -42.21 -53.23 11.30
CA LEU A 237 -41.64 -51.90 11.54
C LEU A 237 -40.85 -51.49 10.29
N SER A 238 -41.41 -50.59 9.49
CA SER A 238 -40.71 -49.99 8.35
C SER A 238 -40.07 -48.67 8.80
N PRO A 239 -38.78 -48.66 9.24
CA PRO A 239 -38.15 -47.45 9.71
C PRO A 239 -37.89 -46.49 8.55
N THR A 240 -38.38 -45.27 8.69
CA THR A 240 -38.08 -44.15 7.80
C THR A 240 -37.53 -43.00 8.62
N ILE A 241 -36.62 -42.23 8.04
CA ILE A 241 -36.26 -40.93 8.60
C ILE A 241 -37.05 -39.89 7.82
N THR A 242 -37.86 -39.11 8.52
CA THR A 242 -38.49 -37.91 7.99
C THR A 242 -37.91 -36.70 8.70
N GLN A 243 -38.06 -35.53 8.10
CA GLN A 243 -37.86 -34.28 8.82
C GLN A 243 -39.23 -33.78 9.22
N SER A 244 -39.53 -33.69 10.52
CA SER A 244 -40.66 -32.86 10.91
C SER A 244 -40.28 -31.43 10.64
N GLY A 245 -41.14 -30.73 9.91
CA GLY A 245 -41.14 -29.29 10.01
C GLY A 245 -41.40 -28.93 11.46
N LEU A 246 -40.35 -28.52 12.19
CA LEU A 246 -40.49 -27.29 12.96
C LEU A 246 -41.13 -26.32 11.96
N LYS A 247 -42.27 -25.72 12.32
CA LYS A 247 -42.90 -24.77 11.41
C LYS A 247 -41.81 -23.81 10.96
N GLU A 248 -41.80 -23.45 9.69
CA GLU A 248 -40.86 -22.47 9.14
C GLU A 248 -40.84 -21.16 9.98
N THR A 249 -41.93 -20.91 10.73
CA THR A 249 -42.11 -19.83 11.71
C THR A 249 -41.48 -20.03 13.10
N ASP A 250 -41.16 -21.26 13.51
CA ASP A 250 -40.56 -21.60 14.80
C ASP A 250 -39.03 -21.79 14.69
N ARG A 251 -38.51 -21.78 13.45
CA ARG A 251 -37.08 -21.76 13.17
C ARG A 251 -36.53 -20.41 13.63
N THR A 252 -36.05 -20.36 14.88
CA THR A 252 -35.20 -19.25 15.28
C THR A 252 -33.88 -19.47 14.57
N GLU A 253 -33.73 -18.89 13.37
CA GLU A 253 -32.49 -19.00 12.61
C GLU A 253 -31.32 -18.63 13.54
N PRO A 254 -30.22 -19.38 13.50
CA PRO A 254 -29.12 -19.23 14.43
C PRO A 254 -28.29 -18.01 14.02
N ILE A 255 -28.90 -16.83 14.02
CA ILE A 255 -28.29 -15.56 13.66
C ILE A 255 -28.43 -14.60 14.84
N LYS A 256 -27.33 -13.93 15.16
CA LYS A 256 -27.27 -12.81 16.10
C LYS A 256 -26.76 -11.55 15.40
N SER A 257 -27.05 -10.41 16.01
CA SER A 257 -26.65 -9.09 15.51
C SER A 257 -25.65 -8.46 16.47
N LEU A 258 -24.51 -7.99 15.95
CA LEU A 258 -23.52 -7.24 16.69
C LEU A 258 -23.42 -5.82 16.13
N GLN A 259 -23.61 -4.81 16.99
CA GLN A 259 -23.53 -3.41 16.61
C GLN A 259 -22.07 -2.98 16.39
N LEU A 260 -21.73 -2.47 15.21
CA LEU A 260 -20.34 -2.12 14.88
C LEU A 260 -19.86 -0.80 15.50
N TYR A 261 -20.73 0.20 15.58
CA TYR A 261 -20.39 1.56 16.02
C TYR A 261 -20.88 1.85 17.43
N ALA A 262 -20.34 2.88 18.09
CA ALA A 262 -20.70 3.24 19.45
C ALA A 262 -22.17 3.61 19.62
N ASN A 263 -22.74 4.32 18.64
CA ASN A 263 -24.12 4.80 18.66
C ASN A 263 -24.97 4.06 17.61
N PRO A 264 -26.13 3.49 17.99
CA PRO A 264 -27.03 2.85 17.03
C PRO A 264 -27.45 3.82 15.92
N GLY A 265 -27.57 3.34 14.67
CA GLY A 265 -28.06 4.15 13.56
C GLY A 265 -27.08 5.21 13.03
N THR A 266 -25.82 5.19 13.47
CA THR A 266 -24.81 6.17 13.04
C THR A 266 -23.52 5.49 12.63
N VAL A 267 -22.86 6.05 11.63
CA VAL A 267 -21.44 5.77 11.37
C VAL A 267 -20.60 6.69 12.26
N GLY A 268 -19.59 6.14 12.91
CA GLY A 268 -18.86 6.86 13.94
C GLY A 268 -17.80 5.97 14.56
N GLU A 269 -17.39 6.29 15.79
CA GLU A 269 -16.41 5.47 16.53
C GLU A 269 -16.87 4.02 16.64
N CYS A 270 -15.92 3.08 16.62
CA CYS A 270 -16.26 1.68 16.82
C CYS A 270 -16.82 1.43 18.22
N ASN A 271 -17.67 0.42 18.35
CA ASN A 271 -18.32 0.08 19.60
C ASN A 271 -17.28 -0.21 20.70
N SER A 272 -17.23 0.65 21.72
CA SER A 272 -16.23 0.59 22.78
C SER A 272 -16.40 -0.63 23.69
N ALA A 273 -17.59 -1.25 23.71
CA ALA A 273 -17.84 -2.50 24.42
C ALA A 273 -16.92 -3.65 23.96
N TYR A 274 -16.43 -3.60 22.71
CA TYR A 274 -15.57 -4.62 22.13
C TYR A 274 -14.08 -4.29 22.22
N SER A 275 -13.71 -3.18 22.88
CA SER A 275 -12.32 -2.70 22.95
C SER A 275 -11.35 -3.73 23.56
N ALA A 276 -11.79 -4.44 24.61
CA ALA A 276 -11.04 -5.50 25.28
C ALA A 276 -11.18 -6.89 24.64
N ALA A 277 -12.04 -7.05 23.62
CA ALA A 277 -12.22 -8.33 22.96
C ALA A 277 -10.91 -8.79 22.28
N THR A 278 -10.60 -10.07 22.46
CA THR A 278 -9.50 -10.77 21.78
C THR A 278 -10.06 -11.94 20.99
N GLU A 279 -9.28 -12.43 20.04
CA GLU A 279 -9.67 -13.54 19.17
C GLU A 279 -10.01 -14.82 19.95
N ASN A 280 -9.38 -15.06 21.10
CA ASN A 280 -9.58 -16.29 21.88
C ASN A 280 -10.72 -16.18 22.90
N ASP A 281 -10.93 -14.99 23.46
CA ASP A 281 -11.86 -14.82 24.58
C ASP A 281 -13.26 -14.44 24.08
N LYS A 282 -13.32 -13.53 23.09
CA LYS A 282 -14.57 -13.00 22.53
C LYS A 282 -14.46 -12.84 21.01
N PRO A 283 -14.41 -13.96 20.26
CA PRO A 283 -14.13 -13.96 18.82
C PRO A 283 -15.09 -13.10 18.00
N ASP A 284 -16.40 -13.14 18.29
CA ASP A 284 -17.39 -12.37 17.51
C ASP A 284 -17.27 -10.86 17.75
N GLU A 285 -17.05 -10.44 19.00
CA GLU A 285 -16.81 -9.04 19.35
C GLU A 285 -15.49 -8.54 18.75
N TYR A 286 -14.45 -9.39 18.75
CA TYR A 286 -13.18 -9.11 18.10
C TYR A 286 -13.32 -8.95 16.58
N ALA A 287 -14.09 -9.83 15.93
CA ALA A 287 -14.41 -9.72 14.50
C ALA A 287 -15.18 -8.43 14.20
N ALA A 288 -16.20 -8.09 15.00
CA ALA A 288 -16.96 -6.85 14.85
C ALA A 288 -16.06 -5.60 14.98
N LYS A 289 -15.20 -5.55 16.00
CA LYS A 289 -14.23 -4.45 16.20
C LYS A 289 -13.26 -4.31 15.04
N THR A 290 -12.67 -5.41 14.57
CA THR A 290 -11.69 -5.38 13.46
C THR A 290 -12.34 -4.98 12.14
N ILE A 291 -13.54 -5.47 11.85
CA ILE A 291 -14.34 -5.08 10.68
C ILE A 291 -14.69 -3.58 10.74
N CYS A 292 -15.16 -3.09 11.89
CA CYS A 292 -15.45 -1.67 12.06
C CYS A 292 -14.21 -0.79 11.82
N ASN A 293 -13.06 -1.16 12.40
CA ASN A 293 -11.81 -0.45 12.19
C ASN A 293 -11.42 -0.40 10.70
N ALA A 294 -11.59 -1.50 9.98
CA ALA A 294 -11.33 -1.55 8.54
C ALA A 294 -12.33 -0.70 7.73
N LEU A 295 -13.61 -0.68 8.10
CA LEU A 295 -14.63 0.14 7.43
C LEU A 295 -14.40 1.64 7.62
N ARG A 296 -13.91 2.05 8.80
CA ARG A 296 -13.48 3.43 9.09
C ARG A 296 -12.15 3.80 8.43
N THR A 297 -11.30 2.81 8.18
CA THR A 297 -10.00 3.04 7.56
C THR A 297 -10.19 3.37 6.09
N GLN A 298 -9.84 4.61 5.72
CA GLN A 298 -9.72 5.00 4.32
C GLN A 298 -8.35 4.57 3.80
N PRO A 299 -8.24 4.17 2.52
CA PRO A 299 -6.93 3.98 1.88
C PRO A 299 -6.02 5.18 2.09
N ALA A 300 -4.71 4.94 2.22
CA ALA A 300 -3.73 6.02 2.22
C ALA A 300 -3.91 6.89 0.97
N ALA A 301 -3.84 8.22 1.15
CA ALA A 301 -3.95 9.15 0.04
C ALA A 301 -2.60 9.25 -0.66
N GLY A 302 -2.53 8.79 -1.90
CA GLY A 302 -1.43 9.10 -2.80
C GLY A 302 -1.67 10.45 -3.45
N LYS A 303 -0.99 11.50 -2.99
CA LYS A 303 -0.97 12.79 -3.69
C LYS A 303 0.45 13.09 -4.13
N GLN A 304 0.62 13.26 -5.43
CA GLN A 304 1.87 13.79 -5.99
C GLN A 304 2.19 15.17 -5.39
N LEU A 305 3.47 15.52 -5.39
CA LEU A 305 3.86 16.90 -5.14
C LEU A 305 3.31 17.80 -6.23
N THR A 306 2.77 18.93 -5.81
CA THR A 306 2.46 20.04 -6.70
C THR A 306 3.78 20.69 -7.12
N LEU A 307 4.13 20.58 -8.41
CA LEU A 307 5.37 21.13 -8.95
C LEU A 307 5.19 22.59 -9.36
N ASN A 308 5.25 23.49 -8.37
CA ASN A 308 5.36 24.93 -8.60
C ASN A 308 6.10 25.59 -7.43
N GLY A 309 6.52 26.84 -7.62
CA GLY A 309 7.33 27.56 -6.66
C GLY A 309 6.64 27.82 -5.33
N GLU A 310 5.34 28.12 -5.32
CA GLU A 310 4.62 28.37 -4.07
C GLU A 310 4.58 27.10 -3.20
N ALA A 311 4.21 25.96 -3.80
CA ALA A 311 4.11 24.68 -3.11
C ALA A 311 5.49 24.16 -2.69
N LEU A 312 6.46 24.12 -3.61
CA LEU A 312 7.79 23.57 -3.33
C LEU A 312 8.59 24.43 -2.35
N ALA A 313 8.46 25.77 -2.38
CA ALA A 313 9.16 26.63 -1.43
C ALA A 313 8.55 26.62 -0.02
N ALA A 314 7.29 26.19 0.12
CA ALA A 314 6.65 25.98 1.42
C ALA A 314 7.11 24.67 2.11
N GLU A 315 7.65 23.72 1.34
CA GLU A 315 8.18 22.46 1.87
C GLU A 315 9.56 22.69 2.51
N THR A 316 9.64 22.51 3.83
CA THR A 316 10.90 22.76 4.59
C THR A 316 12.05 21.90 4.06
N LEU A 317 11.77 20.63 3.73
CA LEU A 317 12.76 19.71 3.18
C LEU A 317 13.30 20.14 1.80
N VAL A 318 12.50 20.83 0.98
CA VAL A 318 12.97 21.36 -0.31
C VAL A 318 13.99 22.46 -0.06
N ALA A 319 13.69 23.37 0.88
CA ALA A 319 14.61 24.45 1.23
C ALA A 319 15.92 23.93 1.82
N GLU A 320 15.87 22.91 2.68
CA GLU A 320 17.06 22.27 3.25
C GLU A 320 17.90 21.54 2.19
N ALA A 321 17.26 20.77 1.32
CA ALA A 321 17.94 20.06 0.24
C ALA A 321 18.57 21.03 -0.77
N ALA A 322 17.83 22.05 -1.20
CA ALA A 322 18.33 23.08 -2.11
C ALA A 322 19.47 23.90 -1.47
N GLY A 323 19.32 24.30 -0.20
CA GLY A 323 20.36 25.01 0.55
C GLY A 323 21.67 24.22 0.66
N SER A 324 21.60 22.89 0.61
CA SER A 324 22.77 22.02 0.66
C SER A 324 23.53 21.91 -0.67
N CYS A 325 22.86 22.12 -1.82
CA CYS A 325 23.49 22.01 -3.14
C CYS A 325 23.70 23.34 -3.87
N LEU A 326 22.95 24.40 -3.54
CA LEU A 326 23.10 25.71 -4.18
C LEU A 326 24.41 26.40 -3.75
N PRO A 327 25.23 26.92 -4.69
CA PRO A 327 26.54 27.50 -4.39
C PRO A 327 26.54 28.61 -3.32
N GLY A 328 25.49 29.44 -3.25
CA GLY A 328 25.40 30.54 -2.27
C GLY A 328 25.05 30.11 -0.83
N TYR A 329 24.69 28.85 -0.64
CA TYR A 329 24.18 28.32 0.63
C TYR A 329 24.97 27.09 1.11
N ARG A 330 25.54 26.33 0.17
CA ARG A 330 26.30 25.11 0.45
C ARG A 330 27.47 25.39 1.41
N GLY A 331 27.63 24.52 2.40
CA GLY A 331 28.71 24.59 3.40
C GLY A 331 28.39 25.45 4.62
N LYS A 332 27.26 26.15 4.65
CA LYS A 332 26.79 26.85 5.85
C LYS A 332 26.19 25.83 6.84
N LYS A 333 26.72 25.78 8.07
CA LYS A 333 26.21 24.88 9.14
C LYS A 333 24.75 25.17 9.51
N LYS A 334 24.32 26.41 9.41
CA LYS A 334 22.95 26.85 9.69
C LYS A 334 22.66 28.12 8.90
N LEU A 335 21.49 28.20 8.28
CA LEU A 335 20.99 29.41 7.65
C LEU A 335 20.35 30.32 8.70
N SER A 336 20.69 31.60 8.70
CA SER A 336 19.96 32.64 9.45
C SER A 336 18.54 32.81 8.92
N ASP A 337 17.67 33.44 9.71
CA ASP A 337 16.27 33.66 9.32
C ASP A 337 16.15 34.51 8.04
N GLY A 338 17.03 35.51 7.88
CA GLY A 338 17.11 36.31 6.66
C GLY A 338 17.54 35.47 5.44
N GLU A 339 18.53 34.60 5.59
CA GLU A 339 18.97 33.71 4.50
C GLU A 339 17.90 32.70 4.11
N ARG A 340 17.14 32.17 5.09
CA ARG A 340 16.00 31.29 4.81
C ARG A 340 14.93 32.01 4.00
N GLN A 341 14.58 33.25 4.36
CA GLN A 341 13.61 34.04 3.58
C GLN A 341 14.10 34.34 2.17
N THR A 342 15.38 34.67 1.99
CA THR A 342 15.96 34.87 0.66
C THR A 342 15.93 33.59 -0.16
N LEU A 343 16.28 32.45 0.45
CA LEU A 343 16.21 31.15 -0.22
C LEU A 343 14.77 30.81 -0.62
N THR A 344 13.79 30.99 0.27
CA THR A 344 12.38 30.75 -0.06
C THR A 344 11.92 31.59 -1.24
N LYS A 345 12.26 32.89 -1.29
CA LYS A 345 11.93 33.76 -2.44
C LYS A 345 12.59 33.26 -3.72
N PHE A 346 13.88 32.94 -3.66
CA PHE A 346 14.61 32.36 -4.78
C PHE A 346 13.94 31.07 -5.31
N LEU A 347 13.54 30.15 -4.42
CA LEU A 347 12.87 28.91 -4.82
C LEU A 347 11.52 29.17 -5.48
N LYS A 348 10.72 30.11 -4.96
CA LYS A 348 9.43 30.49 -5.58
C LYS A 348 9.62 30.95 -7.02
N ASP A 349 10.60 31.82 -7.24
CA ASP A 349 10.88 32.37 -8.56
C ASP A 349 11.46 31.31 -9.50
N GLU A 350 12.42 30.52 -9.01
CA GLU A 350 13.14 29.53 -9.83
C GLU A 350 12.27 28.35 -10.25
N TYR A 351 11.40 27.85 -9.39
CA TYR A 351 10.46 26.78 -9.76
C TYR A 351 9.30 27.28 -10.64
N GLY A 352 9.01 28.59 -10.66
CA GLY A 352 7.96 29.18 -11.47
C GLY A 352 6.58 29.16 -10.81
N LYS A 353 5.66 29.97 -11.33
CA LYS A 353 4.36 30.26 -10.69
C LYS A 353 3.37 29.09 -10.67
N ASP A 354 3.43 28.21 -11.66
CA ASP A 354 2.51 27.09 -11.87
C ASP A 354 3.24 25.90 -12.54
N ASN A 355 2.51 24.81 -12.74
CA ASN A 355 3.07 23.56 -13.30
C ASN A 355 3.58 23.75 -14.73
N ASP A 356 2.90 24.58 -15.54
CA ASP A 356 3.31 24.86 -16.91
C ASP A 356 4.62 25.66 -16.94
N ALA A 357 4.76 26.67 -16.08
CA ALA A 357 6.00 27.43 -15.92
C ALA A 357 7.15 26.56 -15.41
N PHE A 358 6.87 25.64 -14.49
CA PHE A 358 7.83 24.64 -14.01
C PHE A 358 8.32 23.77 -15.18
N ASN A 359 7.41 23.12 -15.92
CA ASN A 359 7.76 22.25 -17.05
C ASN A 359 8.45 23.00 -18.20
N ALA A 360 8.14 24.28 -18.39
CA ALA A 360 8.84 25.13 -19.35
C ALA A 360 10.30 25.36 -18.95
N LYS A 361 10.59 25.56 -17.66
CA LYS A 361 11.93 25.80 -17.12
C LYS A 361 12.81 24.55 -17.06
N PHE A 362 12.22 23.42 -16.69
CA PHE A 362 12.91 22.12 -16.54
C PHE A 362 12.69 21.25 -17.77
N THR A 363 13.37 21.59 -18.86
CA THR A 363 13.18 20.93 -20.17
C THR A 363 13.53 19.44 -20.19
N THR A 364 14.32 18.96 -19.21
CA THR A 364 14.64 17.54 -19.02
C THR A 364 13.44 16.70 -18.60
N LEU A 365 12.35 17.33 -18.13
CA LEU A 365 11.08 16.66 -17.81
C LEU A 365 10.08 16.65 -18.97
N LYS A 366 10.38 17.31 -20.09
CA LYS A 366 9.45 17.38 -21.21
C LYS A 366 9.26 16.01 -21.86
N PRO A 367 8.04 15.68 -22.32
CA PRO A 367 7.83 14.52 -23.18
C PRO A 367 8.81 14.54 -24.37
N GLY A 368 9.39 13.39 -24.69
CA GLY A 368 10.41 13.28 -25.74
C GLY A 368 11.85 13.48 -25.27
N HIS A 369 12.09 13.91 -24.02
CA HIS A 369 13.45 13.98 -23.50
C HIS A 369 14.00 12.56 -23.30
N LYS A 370 15.04 12.22 -24.06
CA LYS A 370 15.61 10.87 -24.07
C LYS A 370 16.76 10.74 -23.07
N VAL A 371 16.75 9.63 -22.33
CA VAL A 371 17.87 9.18 -21.51
C VAL A 371 18.36 7.82 -22.01
N LYS A 372 19.66 7.55 -21.85
CA LYS A 372 20.25 6.26 -22.22
C LYS A 372 20.05 5.25 -21.08
N ILE A 373 19.68 4.01 -21.40
CA ILE A 373 19.65 2.86 -20.49
C ILE A 373 20.25 1.63 -21.17
N TYR A 374 20.80 0.68 -20.41
CA TYR A 374 21.14 -0.65 -20.88
C TYR A 374 19.90 -1.56 -20.82
N LYS A 375 19.50 -2.11 -21.96
CA LYS A 375 18.38 -3.06 -22.05
C LYS A 375 18.77 -4.19 -23.00
N GLY A 376 18.77 -5.42 -22.48
CA GLY A 376 19.19 -6.59 -23.26
C GLY A 376 20.69 -6.60 -23.63
N GLY A 377 21.55 -5.91 -22.87
CA GLY A 377 22.99 -5.81 -23.15
C GLY A 377 23.40 -4.67 -24.08
N GLU A 378 22.44 -3.92 -24.63
CA GLU A 378 22.69 -2.78 -25.52
C GLU A 378 22.24 -1.46 -24.89
N VAL A 379 22.88 -0.36 -25.28
CA VAL A 379 22.46 0.99 -24.88
C VAL A 379 21.30 1.43 -25.77
N GLN A 380 20.16 1.75 -25.15
CA GLN A 380 18.96 2.23 -25.80
C GLN A 380 18.59 3.63 -25.28
N ALA A 381 18.07 4.48 -26.16
CA ALA A 381 17.52 5.79 -25.80
C ALA A 381 16.01 5.66 -25.56
N VAL A 382 15.56 5.95 -24.34
CA VAL A 382 14.15 5.87 -23.92
C VAL A 382 13.66 7.22 -23.43
N ASP A 383 12.35 7.48 -23.49
CA ASP A 383 11.81 8.69 -22.86
C ASP A 383 12.01 8.64 -21.36
N ILE A 384 12.28 9.80 -20.76
CA ILE A 384 12.47 9.88 -19.30
C ILE A 384 11.23 9.40 -18.53
N GLY A 385 10.03 9.60 -19.10
CA GLY A 385 8.77 9.11 -18.55
C GLY A 385 8.59 7.58 -18.65
N ASP A 386 9.37 6.89 -19.48
CA ASP A 386 9.33 5.43 -19.62
C ASP A 386 10.26 4.71 -18.64
N VAL A 387 11.03 5.45 -17.83
CA VAL A 387 11.89 4.91 -16.79
C VAL A 387 11.05 4.51 -15.57
N ASN A 388 10.43 3.33 -15.66
CA ASN A 388 9.33 2.91 -14.79
C ASN A 388 9.77 2.05 -13.60
N THR A 389 11.05 1.76 -13.46
CA THR A 389 11.60 0.99 -12.34
C THR A 389 12.82 1.67 -11.72
N ASP A 390 13.09 1.38 -10.45
CA ASP A 390 14.27 1.93 -9.75
C ASP A 390 15.57 1.40 -10.36
N GLY A 391 15.55 0.17 -10.88
CA GLY A 391 16.68 -0.41 -11.61
C GLY A 391 16.99 0.34 -12.91
N GLU A 392 15.98 0.66 -13.72
CA GLU A 392 16.16 1.46 -14.93
C GLU A 392 16.62 2.89 -14.60
N ALA A 393 16.09 3.51 -13.54
CA ALA A 393 16.51 4.83 -13.10
C ALA A 393 17.97 4.85 -12.63
N LEU A 394 18.37 3.87 -11.81
CA LEU A 394 19.75 3.73 -11.39
C LEU A 394 20.68 3.54 -12.59
N ASN A 395 20.26 2.69 -13.54
CA ASN A 395 21.02 2.44 -14.76
C ASN A 395 21.21 3.72 -15.59
N ALA A 396 20.12 4.49 -15.81
CA ALA A 396 20.19 5.78 -16.50
C ALA A 396 21.15 6.74 -15.79
N ILE A 397 21.01 6.88 -14.47
CA ILE A 397 21.87 7.75 -13.64
C ILE A 397 23.34 7.32 -13.77
N SER A 398 23.64 6.03 -13.70
CA SER A 398 25.01 5.51 -13.84
C SER A 398 25.63 5.85 -15.19
N ILE A 399 24.88 5.70 -16.29
CA ILE A 399 25.38 6.07 -17.63
C ILE A 399 25.64 7.57 -17.71
N ILE A 400 24.70 8.41 -17.24
CA ILE A 400 24.85 9.87 -17.29
C ILE A 400 26.07 10.33 -16.48
N LEU A 401 26.30 9.73 -15.30
CA LEU A 401 27.47 10.05 -14.48
C LEU A 401 28.78 9.57 -15.10
N ALA A 402 28.79 8.41 -15.77
CA ALA A 402 29.95 7.92 -16.50
C ALA A 402 30.30 8.83 -17.69
N ASP A 403 29.29 9.25 -18.48
CA ASP A 403 29.45 10.19 -19.59
C ASP A 403 30.05 11.52 -19.09
N ARG A 404 29.52 12.07 -17.98
CA ARG A 404 30.08 13.28 -17.34
C ARG A 404 31.51 13.12 -16.86
N ALA A 405 31.84 11.98 -16.25
CA ALA A 405 33.21 11.72 -15.80
C ALA A 405 34.18 11.69 -16.99
N ALA A 406 33.79 11.04 -18.09
CA ALA A 406 34.58 11.03 -19.32
C ALA A 406 34.75 12.43 -19.92
N GLU A 407 33.70 13.26 -19.94
CA GLU A 407 33.76 14.65 -20.40
C GLU A 407 34.71 15.51 -19.54
N ILE A 408 34.68 15.34 -18.22
CA ILE A 408 35.57 16.04 -17.29
C ILE A 408 37.03 15.65 -17.57
N GLU A 409 37.33 14.35 -17.72
CA GLU A 409 38.68 13.89 -18.03
C GLU A 409 39.15 14.37 -19.40
N ALA A 410 38.29 14.34 -20.43
CA ALA A 410 38.61 14.89 -21.74
C ALA A 410 38.90 16.41 -21.68
N THR A 411 38.18 17.15 -20.85
CA THR A 411 38.39 18.60 -20.68
C THR A 411 39.70 18.89 -19.95
N LYS A 412 40.06 18.11 -18.93
CA LYS A 412 41.36 18.20 -18.25
C LYS A 412 42.52 17.91 -19.21
N GLN A 413 42.41 16.88 -20.04
CA GLN A 413 43.41 16.53 -21.04
C GLN A 413 43.60 17.62 -22.10
N LYS A 414 42.50 18.23 -22.59
CA LYS A 414 42.56 19.37 -23.51
C LYS A 414 43.24 20.58 -22.90
N LYS A 415 42.98 20.87 -21.61
CA LYS A 415 43.60 21.98 -20.90
C LYS A 415 45.10 21.76 -20.71
N ALA A 416 45.51 20.56 -20.28
CA ALA A 416 46.92 20.19 -20.18
C ALA A 416 47.66 20.24 -21.54
N ALA A 417 46.99 19.83 -22.63
CA ALA A 417 47.56 19.92 -23.97
C ALA A 417 47.72 21.37 -24.47
N ALA A 418 46.77 22.26 -24.16
CA ALA A 418 46.86 23.68 -24.49
C ALA A 418 47.98 24.40 -23.70
N ASP A 419 48.12 24.08 -22.41
CA ASP A 419 49.19 24.61 -21.57
C ASP A 419 50.57 24.12 -22.08
N SER A 420 50.70 22.84 -22.47
CA SER A 420 51.94 22.29 -23.03
C SER A 420 52.36 22.92 -24.37
N LYS A 421 51.40 23.23 -25.26
CA LYS A 421 51.68 23.90 -26.55
C LYS A 421 52.17 25.33 -26.40
N THR A 422 51.85 25.97 -25.28
CA THR A 422 52.29 27.34 -24.97
C THR A 422 53.74 27.33 -24.47
N GLU A 423 54.14 26.29 -23.72
CA GLU A 423 55.54 26.07 -23.32
C GLU A 423 56.44 25.64 -24.50
N GLU A 424 55.90 24.92 -25.48
CA GLU A 424 56.67 24.44 -26.65
C GLU A 424 57.06 25.56 -27.64
N LYS A 425 56.41 26.74 -27.57
CA LYS A 425 56.62 27.88 -28.47
C LYS A 425 58.00 28.54 -28.27
N CYS A 426 58.49 28.62 -27.02
CA CYS A 426 59.85 29.06 -26.71
C CYS A 426 60.68 27.83 -26.32
N LYS A 427 61.35 27.20 -27.29
CA LYS A 427 62.29 26.11 -26.98
C LYS A 427 63.42 26.64 -26.09
N PRO A 428 63.93 25.85 -25.13
CA PRO A 428 65.06 26.24 -24.28
C PRO A 428 66.37 26.22 -25.10
N ASP A 429 66.50 27.13 -26.05
CA ASP A 429 67.72 27.37 -26.79
C ASP A 429 68.61 28.35 -26.02
N ALA A 430 69.91 28.07 -26.00
CA ALA A 430 70.92 28.88 -25.31
C ALA A 430 71.43 30.04 -26.17
N GLU A 431 71.21 30.01 -27.49
CA GLU A 431 71.64 31.04 -28.43
C GLU A 431 70.65 32.21 -28.48
N GLU A 432 71.09 33.39 -28.05
CA GLU A 432 70.31 34.63 -27.97
C GLU A 432 69.72 35.03 -29.34
N SER A 433 70.46 34.84 -30.44
CA SER A 433 70.02 35.22 -31.79
C SER A 433 68.83 34.41 -32.32
N LYS A 434 68.67 33.15 -31.91
CA LYS A 434 67.53 32.29 -32.29
C LYS A 434 66.32 32.52 -31.39
N CYS A 435 66.54 32.89 -30.14
CA CYS A 435 65.47 33.16 -29.18
C CYS A 435 64.62 34.39 -29.55
N ILE A 436 65.21 35.38 -30.22
CA ILE A 436 64.56 36.67 -30.52
C ILE A 436 63.85 36.65 -31.89
N GLU A 437 63.95 35.57 -32.66
CA GLU A 437 63.18 35.40 -33.92
C GLU A 437 61.68 35.32 -33.67
N ASP A 438 61.26 34.74 -32.54
CA ASP A 438 59.86 34.76 -32.11
C ASP A 438 59.59 35.99 -31.23
N LYS A 439 58.67 36.85 -31.66
CA LYS A 439 58.37 38.13 -30.99
C LYS A 439 57.88 37.92 -29.56
N ASP A 440 57.34 36.75 -29.27
CA ASP A 440 56.75 36.38 -27.98
C ASP A 440 57.77 35.86 -26.95
N CYS A 441 59.03 35.63 -27.34
CA CYS A 441 60.09 35.10 -26.48
C CYS A 441 61.19 36.14 -26.15
N GLU A 442 61.81 36.05 -24.97
CA GLU A 442 62.99 36.79 -24.52
C GLU A 442 64.05 35.85 -23.93
N HIS A 443 65.32 36.19 -24.13
CA HIS A 443 66.42 35.48 -23.49
C HIS A 443 66.70 36.10 -22.12
N LYS A 444 66.43 35.35 -21.05
CA LYS A 444 66.69 35.74 -19.66
C LYS A 444 67.32 34.56 -18.90
N ASP A 445 68.32 34.85 -18.07
CA ASP A 445 69.05 33.86 -17.27
C ASP A 445 69.74 32.74 -18.09
N GLY A 446 70.25 33.05 -19.28
CA GLY A 446 70.94 32.07 -20.12
C GLY A 446 69.99 31.10 -20.87
N LYS A 447 68.68 31.37 -20.87
CA LYS A 447 67.66 30.53 -21.53
C LYS A 447 66.60 31.38 -22.21
N CYS A 448 66.08 30.89 -23.33
CA CYS A 448 64.90 31.46 -23.95
C CYS A 448 63.64 31.20 -23.10
N LYS A 449 62.89 32.25 -22.78
CA LYS A 449 61.65 32.24 -21.99
C LYS A 449 60.58 33.09 -22.69
N LEU A 450 59.31 32.94 -22.34
CA LEU A 450 58.25 33.81 -22.84
C LEU A 450 58.40 35.23 -22.23
N LYS A 451 58.20 36.29 -23.02
CA LYS A 451 58.28 37.68 -22.54
C LYS A 451 57.25 37.98 -21.46
N GLU A 452 57.69 38.52 -20.33
CA GLU A 452 56.80 39.09 -19.32
C GLU A 452 56.01 40.27 -19.91
N GLY A 453 54.72 40.06 -20.18
CA GLY A 453 53.81 41.07 -20.73
C GLY A 453 53.24 40.76 -22.11
N VAL A 454 53.67 39.67 -22.77
CA VAL A 454 52.92 39.11 -23.90
C VAL A 454 51.62 38.55 -23.34
N LYS A 455 50.51 39.24 -23.63
CA LYS A 455 49.18 38.71 -23.33
C LYS A 455 49.05 37.42 -24.12
N SER A 456 48.92 36.30 -23.41
CA SER A 456 48.19 35.17 -23.97
C SER A 456 46.88 35.72 -24.52
N GLU A 457 46.56 35.39 -25.78
CA GLU A 457 45.24 35.70 -26.30
C GLU A 457 44.21 35.04 -25.38
N GLY A 458 43.63 35.84 -24.48
CA GLY A 458 42.59 35.44 -23.55
C GLY A 458 42.85 35.62 -22.04
N LYS A 459 43.29 36.79 -21.55
CA LYS A 459 42.49 37.64 -20.62
C LYS A 459 43.29 38.79 -20.01
N GLY A 460 42.60 39.93 -19.89
CA GLY A 460 43.07 41.14 -19.23
C GLY A 460 43.20 41.03 -17.70
N THR A 461 44.00 41.95 -17.19
CA THR A 461 44.58 42.13 -15.85
C THR A 461 43.62 42.69 -14.79
N LYS A 462 43.82 42.22 -13.53
CA LYS A 462 43.84 42.95 -12.22
C LYS A 462 43.61 41.91 -11.10
N GLY A 463 44.41 41.74 -10.04
CA GLY A 463 45.65 42.36 -9.59
C GLY A 463 46.21 41.61 -8.35
N GLU A 464 47.54 41.73 -8.15
CA GLU A 464 48.38 41.64 -6.93
C GLU A 464 48.06 40.56 -5.86
N GLN A 465 49.00 39.75 -5.30
CA GLN A 465 50.26 40.12 -4.65
C GLN A 465 51.05 38.84 -4.22
N ASN A 466 52.33 39.00 -3.94
CA ASN A 466 53.40 38.01 -3.71
C ASN A 466 53.20 37.00 -2.54
N THR A 467 53.87 35.84 -2.61
CA THR A 467 55.00 35.42 -1.72
C THR A 467 55.32 33.90 -1.78
N THR A 468 56.60 33.61 -2.02
CA THR A 468 57.47 32.68 -1.24
C THR A 468 57.18 31.17 -1.18
N GLY A 469 58.18 30.39 -1.63
CA GLY A 469 58.79 29.36 -0.78
C GLY A 469 58.55 27.90 -1.16
N SER A 470 59.62 27.29 -1.67
CA SER A 470 59.80 25.87 -1.98
C SER A 470 59.46 24.92 -0.81
N ASN A 471 58.81 23.78 -1.12
CA ASN A 471 59.27 22.40 -0.82
C ASN A 471 58.12 21.43 -0.49
N SER A 472 58.08 20.37 -1.31
CA SER A 472 57.97 18.97 -0.88
C SER A 472 56.71 18.45 -0.18
N ILE A 473 56.49 17.16 -0.46
CA ILE A 473 55.93 16.16 0.46
C ILE A 473 54.40 15.99 0.44
N VAL A 474 54.05 14.84 -0.12
CA VAL A 474 53.11 13.84 0.40
C VAL A 474 51.69 13.86 -0.17
N ILE A 475 51.55 12.90 -1.08
CA ILE A 475 50.36 12.10 -1.33
C ILE A 475 49.77 11.64 0.01
N HIS A 476 48.75 12.34 0.51
CA HIS A 476 47.79 11.73 1.42
C HIS A 476 46.56 11.28 0.63
N LYS A 477 46.52 9.97 0.38
CA LYS A 477 45.29 9.20 0.20
C LYS A 477 44.32 9.55 1.34
N ALA A 478 43.18 10.16 0.99
CA ALA A 478 41.97 10.25 1.81
C ALA A 478 40.78 10.57 0.88
N PRO A 479 39.57 10.09 1.16
CA PRO A 479 38.95 9.10 0.28
C PRO A 479 37.70 9.62 -0.48
N LEU A 480 37.29 8.85 -1.49
CA LEU A 480 36.00 8.93 -2.17
C LEU A 480 34.79 8.90 -1.19
N TRP A 481 34.39 10.05 -0.65
CA TRP A 481 33.26 10.17 0.29
C TRP A 481 32.03 10.89 -0.29
N ILE A 482 31.76 10.74 -1.59
CA ILE A 482 30.52 11.29 -2.21
C ILE A 482 29.59 10.17 -2.72
N ALA A 483 30.03 8.91 -2.73
CA ALA A 483 29.22 7.79 -3.21
C ALA A 483 28.25 7.19 -2.16
N PHE A 484 28.23 7.67 -0.91
CA PHE A 484 27.58 6.94 0.19
C PHE A 484 26.39 7.61 0.89
N TRP A 485 25.87 8.74 0.38
CA TRP A 485 24.77 9.47 1.05
C TRP A 485 23.44 9.49 0.29
N LEU A 486 23.26 8.67 -0.75
CA LEU A 486 22.04 8.67 -1.58
C LEU A 486 21.55 7.26 -1.98
N LEU A 487 21.80 6.26 -1.12
CA LEU A 487 21.18 4.93 -1.20
C LEU A 487 19.99 4.84 -0.25
#